data_AF-A0A1T4T5W8-F1
#
_entry.id   AF-A0A1T4T5W8-F1
#
_cell.length_a   1.000
_cell.length_b   1.000
_cell.length_c   1.000
_cell.angle_alpha   90.00
_cell.angle_beta   90.00
_cell.angle_gamma   90.00
#
_symmetry.space_group_name_H-M   'P 1'
#
loop_
_entity.id
_entity.type
_entity.pdbx_description
1 polymer ?
#
loop_
_entity_poly.entity_id
_entity_poly.type
_entity_poly.pdbx_seq_one_letter_code
_entity_poly.pdbx_strand_id
1 'polypeptide(L)'
;MLTGDGHCLDRGRGDVQWAYALRALTLELRAAGLEVRPDGGTGAVEAAPRRADGIDPKGPRRRAILRPHRGRLWWWLDCPDDQGAWWALTPLTPASRTSEAARRIVRMLLPGQY
;
A
#
# COMPACT_ATOMS: atom_id res chain seq x y z
N MET A 1 -16.55 19.21 32.30
CA MET A 1 -17.20 17.91 31.99
C MET A 1 -16.61 17.42 30.67
N LEU A 2 -15.64 16.51 30.74
CA LEU A 2 -15.04 15.85 29.57
C LEU A 2 -15.75 14.51 29.40
N THR A 3 -16.64 14.40 28.42
CA THR A 3 -17.22 13.11 28.04
C THR A 3 -16.17 12.35 27.24
N GLY A 4 -15.56 11.36 27.89
CA GLY A 4 -14.76 10.36 27.21
C GLY A 4 -15.66 9.47 26.37
N ASP A 5 -15.29 9.32 25.10
CA ASP A 5 -15.85 8.30 24.22
C ASP A 5 -14.76 7.85 23.23
N GLY A 6 -14.58 6.54 23.13
CA GLY A 6 -14.00 5.91 21.94
C GLY A 6 -12.51 5.54 21.98
N HIS A 7 -12.24 4.27 22.35
CA HIS A 7 -11.18 3.41 21.80
C HIS A 7 -9.69 3.69 22.12
N CYS A 8 -9.28 3.30 23.33
CA CYS A 8 -7.86 3.24 23.75
C CYS A 8 -7.20 1.85 23.66
N LEU A 9 -7.79 0.87 22.96
CA LEU A 9 -7.21 -0.48 22.81
C LEU A 9 -6.88 -0.76 21.35
N ASP A 10 -5.66 -0.41 20.90
CA ASP A 10 -4.84 -1.08 19.85
C ASP A 10 -3.75 -0.16 19.23
N ARG A 11 -3.60 1.09 19.70
CA ARG A 11 -2.69 2.07 19.07
C ARG A 11 -1.19 1.67 19.04
N GLY A 12 -0.76 0.68 19.85
CA GLY A 12 0.64 0.21 19.85
C GLY A 12 0.91 -1.00 18.95
N ARG A 13 0.05 -2.03 18.99
CA ARG A 13 0.24 -3.25 18.19
C ARG A 13 -0.17 -3.03 16.74
N GLY A 14 -1.25 -2.31 16.51
CA GLY A 14 -1.67 -1.89 15.17
C GLY A 14 -0.61 -1.05 14.48
N ASP A 15 0.05 -0.13 15.20
CA ASP A 15 1.09 0.76 14.66
C ASP A 15 2.38 0.01 14.31
N VAL A 16 2.81 -0.96 15.14
CA VAL A 16 3.96 -1.82 14.82
C VAL A 16 3.67 -2.73 13.63
N GLN A 17 2.49 -3.35 13.56
CA GLN A 17 2.09 -4.15 12.40
C GLN A 17 1.96 -3.31 11.14
N TRP A 18 1.49 -2.08 11.27
CA TRP A 18 1.36 -1.10 10.20
C TRP A 18 2.71 -0.72 9.63
N ALA A 19 3.64 -0.27 10.48
CA ALA A 19 5.00 0.09 10.09
C ALA A 19 5.75 -1.11 9.49
N TYR A 20 5.58 -2.30 10.07
CA TYR A 20 6.18 -3.53 9.55
C TYR A 20 5.64 -3.87 8.16
N ALA A 21 4.32 -3.88 7.96
CA ALA A 21 3.71 -4.17 6.68
C ALA A 21 4.16 -3.18 5.61
N LEU A 22 4.15 -1.87 5.92
CA LEU A 22 4.61 -0.81 5.03
C LEU A 22 6.05 -1.03 4.58
N ARG A 23 6.94 -1.32 5.53
CA ARG A 23 8.35 -1.58 5.25
C ARG A 23 8.54 -2.85 4.42
N ALA A 24 7.85 -3.93 4.77
CA ALA A 24 7.92 -5.21 4.06
C ALA A 24 7.47 -5.06 2.61
N LEU A 25 6.29 -4.46 2.35
CA LEU A 25 5.84 -4.22 0.98
C LEU A 25 6.81 -3.32 0.20
N THR A 26 7.34 -2.28 0.84
CA THR A 26 8.33 -1.39 0.21
C THR A 26 9.58 -2.15 -0.23
N LEU A 27 10.09 -3.06 0.61
CA LEU A 27 11.27 -3.87 0.30
C LEU A 27 11.00 -4.84 -0.85
N GLU A 28 9.87 -5.56 -0.83
CA GLU A 28 9.49 -6.50 -1.88
C GLU A 28 9.38 -5.82 -3.25
N LEU A 29 8.75 -4.64 -3.30
CA LEU A 29 8.59 -3.88 -4.54
C LEU A 29 9.93 -3.34 -5.06
N ARG A 30 10.81 -2.86 -4.16
CA ARG A 30 12.17 -2.44 -4.55
C ARG A 30 13.03 -3.59 -5.04
N ALA A 31 12.93 -4.76 -4.40
CA ALA A 31 13.61 -5.98 -4.83
C ALA A 31 13.13 -6.44 -6.22
N ALA A 32 11.86 -6.19 -6.56
CA ALA A 32 11.31 -6.39 -7.90
C ALA A 32 11.71 -5.31 -8.92
N GLY A 33 12.60 -4.38 -8.55
CA GLY A 33 13.12 -3.35 -9.45
C GLY A 33 12.17 -2.16 -9.65
N LEU A 34 11.16 -1.99 -8.80
CA LEU A 34 10.27 -0.83 -8.83
C LEU A 34 10.84 0.32 -7.99
N GLU A 35 10.52 1.54 -8.41
CA GLU A 35 10.68 2.72 -7.58
C GLU A 35 9.48 2.85 -6.65
N VAL A 36 9.74 3.10 -5.35
CA VAL A 36 8.72 3.00 -4.30
C VAL A 36 8.79 4.17 -3.34
N ARG A 37 7.65 4.85 -3.16
CA ARG A 37 7.43 5.96 -2.24
C ARG A 37 6.39 5.56 -1.18
N PRO A 38 6.83 5.17 0.03
CA PRO A 38 5.92 4.98 1.15
C PRO A 38 5.51 6.32 1.76
N ASP A 39 4.24 6.42 2.14
CA ASP A 39 3.67 7.51 2.94
C ASP A 39 3.25 6.94 4.29
N GLY A 40 4.06 7.20 5.32
CA GLY A 40 3.84 6.68 6.66
C GLY A 40 2.60 7.26 7.34
N GLY A 41 2.18 8.48 6.97
CA GLY A 41 1.03 9.16 7.56
C GLY A 41 -0.31 8.55 7.14
N THR A 42 -0.40 8.05 5.90
CA THR A 42 -1.62 7.44 5.34
C THR A 42 -1.51 5.92 5.19
N GLY A 43 -0.32 5.34 5.41
CA GLY A 43 -0.04 3.93 5.15
C GLY A 43 -0.11 3.56 3.67
N ALA A 44 0.13 4.53 2.80
CA ALA A 44 0.13 4.31 1.36
C ALA A 44 1.54 3.94 0.88
N VAL A 45 1.61 3.15 -0.18
CA VAL A 45 2.83 2.81 -0.91
C VAL A 45 2.55 3.05 -2.37
N GLU A 46 3.17 4.07 -2.94
CA GLU A 46 3.15 4.30 -4.38
C GLU A 46 4.33 3.57 -5.02
N ALA A 47 4.05 2.85 -6.10
CA ALA A 47 5.01 2.09 -6.87
C ALA A 47 4.93 2.45 -8.35
N ALA A 48 6.09 2.57 -8.98
CA ALA A 48 6.25 2.85 -10.40
C ALA A 48 7.43 2.05 -10.98
N PRO A 49 7.44 1.75 -12.29
CA PRO A 49 8.61 1.19 -12.95
C PRO A 49 9.82 2.10 -12.75
N ARG A 50 10.97 1.53 -12.38
CA ARG A 50 12.21 2.30 -12.29
C ARG A 50 12.67 2.69 -13.69
N ARG A 51 12.66 3.97 -14.00
CA ARG A 51 13.29 4.52 -15.21
C ARG A 51 14.62 5.17 -14.86
N ALA A 52 15.50 5.28 -15.85
CA ALA A 52 16.82 5.89 -15.68
C ALA A 52 16.77 7.35 -15.17
N ASP A 53 15.64 8.03 -15.39
CA ASP A 53 15.40 9.45 -15.04
C ASP A 53 14.56 9.64 -13.76
N GLY A 54 14.25 8.57 -13.01
CA GLY A 54 13.36 8.59 -11.85
C GLY A 54 11.87 8.33 -12.18
N ILE A 55 10.95 8.64 -11.25
CA ILE A 55 9.50 8.49 -11.44
C ILE A 55 9.00 9.48 -12.50
N ASP A 56 8.70 8.97 -13.70
CA ASP A 56 7.97 9.71 -14.73
C ASP A 56 6.54 10.01 -14.23
N PRO A 57 6.15 11.28 -14.03
CA PRO A 57 4.83 11.63 -13.50
C PRO A 57 3.67 11.26 -14.45
N LYS A 58 3.97 10.95 -15.71
CA LYS A 58 3.03 10.44 -16.71
C LYS A 58 3.08 8.92 -16.92
N GLY A 59 3.97 8.22 -16.22
CA GLY A 59 4.14 6.78 -16.33
C GLY A 59 3.08 5.99 -15.56
N PRO A 60 2.95 4.67 -15.82
CA PRO A 60 2.04 3.82 -15.05
C PRO A 60 2.48 3.77 -13.59
N ARG A 61 1.58 4.16 -12.69
CA ARG A 61 1.77 4.11 -11.23
C ARG A 61 0.66 3.31 -10.57
N ARG A 62 0.98 2.64 -9.48
CA ARG A 62 0.02 1.95 -8.62
C ARG A 62 0.24 2.37 -7.19
N ARG A 63 -0.84 2.76 -6.53
CA ARG A 63 -0.83 3.10 -5.12
C ARG A 63 -1.55 2.00 -4.34
N ALA A 64 -0.90 1.46 -3.33
CA ALA A 64 -1.50 0.52 -2.40
C ALA A 64 -1.67 1.19 -1.03
N ILE A 65 -2.80 1.02 -0.37
CA ILE A 65 -3.10 1.66 0.92
C ILE A 65 -3.40 0.58 1.94
N LEU A 66 -2.79 0.70 3.12
CA LEU A 66 -3.07 -0.17 4.24
C LEU A 66 -4.35 0.32 4.92
N ARG A 67 -5.37 -0.54 5.07
CA ARG A 67 -6.60 -0.21 5.79
C ARG A 67 -7.11 -1.39 6.63
N PRO A 68 -7.74 -1.11 7.78
CA PRO A 68 -8.42 -2.15 8.54
C PRO A 68 -9.63 -2.70 7.75
N HIS A 69 -9.75 -4.01 7.69
CA HIS A 69 -10.86 -4.73 7.08
C HIS A 69 -11.14 -6.01 7.86
N ARG A 70 -12.40 -6.17 8.32
CA ARG A 70 -12.86 -7.34 9.10
C ARG A 70 -11.93 -7.70 10.27
N GLY A 71 -11.48 -6.69 11.02
CA GLY A 71 -10.61 -6.88 12.19
C GLY A 71 -9.15 -7.23 11.90
N ARG A 72 -8.69 -7.09 10.64
CA ARG A 72 -7.29 -7.30 10.23
C ARG A 72 -6.83 -6.17 9.31
N LEU A 73 -5.52 -5.95 9.20
CA LEU A 73 -4.97 -5.03 8.20
C LEU A 73 -4.95 -5.68 6.81
N TRP A 74 -5.29 -4.90 5.79
CA TRP A 74 -5.36 -5.32 4.39
C TRP A 74 -4.71 -4.30 3.48
N TRP A 75 -4.08 -4.79 2.42
CA TRP A 75 -3.65 -3.98 1.29
C TRP A 75 -4.82 -3.76 0.34
N TRP A 76 -5.04 -2.51 -0.01
CA TRP A 76 -6.04 -2.07 -0.98
C TRP A 76 -5.34 -1.39 -2.13
N LEU A 77 -5.73 -1.68 -3.37
CA LEU A 77 -5.21 -1.00 -4.54
C LEU A 77 -6.05 0.22 -4.85
N ASP A 78 -5.40 1.37 -4.93
CA ASP A 78 -5.95 2.63 -5.41
C ASP A 78 -5.84 2.66 -6.94
N CYS A 79 -7.00 2.69 -7.60
CA CYS A 79 -7.11 2.83 -9.05
C CYS A 79 -7.09 4.32 -9.39
N PRO A 80 -6.09 4.81 -10.14
CA PRO A 80 -5.90 6.24 -10.39
C PRO A 80 -6.92 6.88 -11.34
N ASP A 81 -7.98 6.16 -11.75
CA ASP A 81 -9.00 6.69 -12.66
C ASP A 81 -10.06 7.52 -11.92
N ASP A 82 -10.23 7.33 -10.61
CA ASP A 82 -11.28 8.01 -9.86
C ASP A 82 -10.72 8.84 -8.69
N GLN A 83 -11.05 10.12 -8.72
CA GLN A 83 -10.53 11.17 -7.85
C GLN A 83 -10.89 10.97 -6.37
N GLY A 84 -10.11 10.16 -5.67
CA GLY A 84 -10.07 10.14 -4.21
C GLY A 84 -11.25 9.45 -3.53
N ALA A 85 -12.00 8.63 -4.28
CA ALA A 85 -13.13 7.92 -3.71
C ALA A 85 -12.70 6.54 -3.16
N TRP A 86 -12.79 6.37 -1.85
CA TRP A 86 -12.45 5.13 -1.12
C TRP A 86 -13.21 3.89 -1.60
N TRP A 87 -14.29 4.04 -2.37
CA TRP A 87 -15.04 2.94 -2.99
C TRP A 87 -14.37 2.38 -4.25
N ALA A 88 -13.43 3.10 -4.86
CA ALA A 88 -12.61 2.61 -5.97
C ALA A 88 -11.44 1.71 -5.51
N LEU A 89 -11.29 1.53 -4.19
CA LEU A 89 -10.26 0.69 -3.61
C LEU A 89 -10.60 -0.80 -3.79
N THR A 90 -9.75 -1.52 -4.51
CA THR A 90 -9.91 -2.97 -4.68
C THR A 90 -9.09 -3.72 -3.63
N PRO A 91 -9.68 -4.63 -2.83
CA PRO A 91 -8.93 -5.40 -1.86
C PRO A 91 -7.92 -6.31 -2.58
N LEU A 92 -6.64 -6.16 -2.25
CA LEU A 92 -5.57 -6.98 -2.81
C LEU A 92 -5.41 -8.25 -2.00
N THR A 93 -4.86 -8.11 -0.79
CA THR A 93 -4.46 -9.22 0.08
C THR A 93 -4.42 -8.76 1.55
N PRO A 94 -4.49 -9.68 2.53
CA PRO A 94 -4.17 -9.36 3.92
C PRO A 94 -2.75 -8.79 4.07
N ALA A 95 -2.54 -7.88 5.02
CA ALA A 95 -1.24 -7.22 5.24
C ALA A 95 -0.10 -8.20 5.56
N SER A 96 -0.42 -9.39 6.07
CA SER A 96 0.54 -10.47 6.32
C SER A 96 1.05 -11.16 5.05
N ARG A 97 0.47 -10.90 3.88
CA ARG A 97 0.85 -11.47 2.57
C ARG A 97 1.46 -10.42 1.64
N THR A 98 2.45 -9.69 2.14
CA THR A 98 3.12 -8.60 1.40
C THR A 98 3.70 -9.05 0.06
N SER A 99 4.30 -10.23 -0.03
CA SER A 99 4.85 -10.75 -1.31
C SER A 99 3.76 -11.02 -2.35
N GLU A 100 2.55 -11.44 -1.94
CA GLU A 100 1.42 -11.64 -2.85
C GLU A 100 0.90 -10.30 -3.36
N ALA A 101 0.81 -9.29 -2.48
CA ALA A 101 0.49 -7.92 -2.86
C ALA A 101 1.53 -7.35 -3.84
N ALA A 102 2.82 -7.51 -3.53
CA ALA A 102 3.92 -7.05 -4.37
C ALA A 102 3.85 -7.70 -5.76
N ARG A 103 3.66 -9.01 -5.85
CA ARG A 103 3.54 -9.74 -7.13
C ARG A 103 2.39 -9.22 -7.98
N ARG A 104 1.23 -8.92 -7.38
CA ARG A 104 0.09 -8.34 -8.11
C ARG A 104 0.40 -6.93 -8.63
N ILE A 105 0.99 -6.07 -7.79
CA ILE A 105 1.39 -4.71 -8.18
C ILE A 105 2.42 -4.74 -9.32
N VAL A 106 3.44 -5.61 -9.21
CA VAL A 106 4.46 -5.81 -10.25
C VAL A 106 3.82 -6.25 -11.56
N ARG A 107 2.91 -7.24 -11.55
CA ARG A 107 2.19 -7.69 -12.76
C ARG A 107 1.39 -6.58 -13.44
N MET A 108 0.84 -5.64 -12.66
CA MET A 108 0.07 -4.52 -13.19
C MET A 108 0.95 -3.40 -13.77
N LEU A 109 2.18 -3.24 -13.25
CA LEU A 109 3.12 -2.20 -13.67
C LEU A 109 4.08 -2.65 -14.77
N LEU A 110 4.40 -3.94 -14.79
CA LEU A 110 5.32 -4.59 -15.72
C LEU A 110 4.63 -5.80 -16.39
N PRO A 111 3.57 -5.58 -17.18
CA PRO A 111 2.91 -6.67 -17.90
C PRO A 111 3.88 -7.26 -18.94
N GLY A 112 4.40 -8.46 -18.68
CA GLY A 112 5.32 -9.17 -19.59
C GLY A 112 6.62 -9.72 -18.97
N GLN A 113 6.87 -9.49 -17.67
CA GLN A 113 8.06 -9.98 -16.96
C GLN A 113 7.80 -11.30 -16.17
N TYR A 114 6.96 -12.21 -16.69
CA TYR A 114 6.66 -13.49 -16.03
C TYR A 114 6.46 -14.63 -17.02
#